data_AF-A0A7N5KRA5-F1
#
_entry.id   AF-A0A7N5KRA5-F1
#
_cell.length_a   1.000
_cell.length_b   1.000
_cell.length_c   1.000
_cell.angle_alpha   90.00
_cell.angle_beta   90.00
_cell.angle_gamma   90.00
#
_symmetry.space_group_name_H-M   'P 1'
#
loop_
_entity.id
_entity.type
_entity.pdbx_description
1 polymer ?
#
loop_
_entity_poly.entity_id
_entity_poly.type
_entity_poly.pdbx_seq_one_letter_code
_entity_poly.pdbx_strand_id
1 'polypeptide(L)'
;VGLRSSVRGGLEVAEQLRDLTRLLEAKEYQSRMEGVGRLLEHCKAKPELITTNLVQVFDAFTPRLQDSNKKVNQWALESLAKMIPLLKESLHPMLLSIIVAVADNLNSKNPGIYAAAVTVLDAMIENLDNLCLLQAFAGRVRFLSGRAVLDVVERLSVLVASVYPQKPQAVERHVPPVLWGFLSSMTGNSVLPGLSGNVRTVVRQLSRSLQEQMGSRLQDLAAGQPQQVLRTLQELLDAASPGMASDSKTTGSSCPFQLG
;
A
#
# COMPACT_ATOMS: atom_id res chain seq x y z
N VAL A 1 45.34 8.99 21.27
CA VAL A 1 44.25 9.99 21.46
C VAL A 1 42.91 9.53 20.86
N GLY A 2 42.88 8.77 19.76
CA GLY A 2 41.62 8.34 19.09
C GLY A 2 40.69 7.36 19.84
N LEU A 3 41.19 6.55 20.78
CA LEU A 3 40.35 5.61 21.55
C LEU A 3 39.44 6.31 22.57
N ARG A 4 39.92 7.39 23.21
CA ARG A 4 39.13 8.12 24.22
C ARG A 4 38.04 9.00 23.60
N SER A 5 38.24 9.53 22.40
CA SER A 5 37.23 10.30 21.67
C SER A 5 36.14 9.40 21.08
N SER A 6 36.49 8.21 20.59
CA SER A 6 35.53 7.22 20.08
C SER A 6 34.62 6.66 21.18
N VAL A 7 35.18 6.34 22.37
CA VAL A 7 34.39 5.87 23.53
C VAL A 7 33.43 6.96 24.02
N ARG A 8 33.85 8.24 24.04
CA ARG A 8 32.99 9.36 24.44
C ARG A 8 31.83 9.57 23.46
N GLY A 9 32.10 9.53 22.15
CA GLY A 9 31.05 9.64 21.12
C GLY A 9 30.04 8.48 21.18
N GLY A 10 30.49 7.25 21.50
CA GLY A 10 29.60 6.11 21.69
C GLY A 10 28.67 6.24 22.90
N LEU A 11 29.17 6.79 24.02
CA LEU A 11 28.33 7.06 25.20
C LEU A 11 27.25 8.12 24.93
N GLU A 12 27.61 9.20 24.24
CA GLU A 12 26.67 10.27 23.87
C GLU A 12 25.56 9.75 22.94
N VAL A 13 25.91 8.90 21.97
CA VAL A 13 24.93 8.23 21.09
C VAL A 13 24.00 7.32 21.88
N ALA A 14 24.54 6.51 22.79
CA ALA A 14 23.71 5.62 23.62
C ALA A 14 22.75 6.41 24.52
N GLU A 15 23.17 7.56 25.04
CA GLU A 15 22.32 8.45 25.84
C GLU A 15 21.20 9.07 24.99
N GLN A 16 21.52 9.57 23.79
CA GLN A 16 20.52 10.11 22.86
C GLN A 16 19.43 9.08 22.53
N LEU A 17 19.83 7.83 22.25
CA LEU A 17 18.87 6.75 21.94
C LEU A 17 18.02 6.36 23.15
N ARG A 18 18.61 6.34 24.36
CA ARG A 18 17.86 6.07 25.61
C ARG A 18 16.84 7.17 25.88
N ASP A 19 17.23 8.43 25.75
CA ASP A 19 16.32 9.56 25.97
C ASP A 19 15.18 9.57 24.95
N LEU A 20 15.49 9.29 23.69
CA LEU A 20 14.49 9.14 22.65
C LEU A 20 13.48 8.02 22.97
N THR A 21 13.99 6.84 23.33
CA THR A 21 13.15 5.69 23.71
C THR A 21 12.25 6.04 24.90
N ARG A 22 12.82 6.68 25.93
CA ARG A 22 12.07 7.14 27.11
C ARG A 22 10.93 8.10 26.77
N LEU A 23 11.16 9.03 25.83
CA LEU A 23 10.11 9.96 25.37
C LEU A 23 9.02 9.22 24.59
N LEU A 24 9.40 8.34 23.67
CA LEU A 24 8.46 7.53 22.90
C LEU A 24 7.58 6.68 23.81
N GLU A 25 8.12 6.10 24.88
CA GLU A 25 7.41 5.21 25.81
C GLU A 25 6.73 5.94 26.99
N ALA A 26 6.80 7.27 27.03
CA ALA A 26 6.29 8.05 28.15
C ALA A 26 4.78 7.88 28.37
N LYS A 27 4.34 8.00 29.64
CA LYS A 27 2.91 7.97 30.01
C LYS A 27 2.16 9.19 29.48
N GLU A 28 2.79 10.36 29.50
CA GLU A 28 2.20 11.62 29.06
C GLU A 28 2.23 11.74 27.54
N TYR A 29 1.09 12.10 26.95
CA TYR A 29 0.98 12.18 25.49
C TYR A 29 1.88 13.28 24.92
N GLN A 30 2.15 14.35 25.65
CA GLN A 30 3.05 15.44 25.24
C GLN A 30 4.49 14.93 25.08
N SER A 31 4.99 14.15 26.03
CA SER A 31 6.32 13.55 25.93
C SER A 31 6.41 12.57 24.76
N ARG A 32 5.33 11.83 24.46
CA ARG A 32 5.29 10.96 23.27
C ARG A 32 5.30 11.76 21.97
N MET A 33 4.53 12.86 21.89
CA MET A 33 4.58 13.79 20.76
C MET A 33 5.99 14.33 20.53
N GLU A 34 6.66 14.71 21.63
CA GLU A 34 8.04 15.17 21.59
C GLU A 34 8.98 14.07 21.12
N GLY A 35 8.84 12.84 21.62
CA GLY A 35 9.61 11.69 21.17
C GLY A 35 9.48 11.44 19.66
N VAL A 36 8.27 11.49 19.12
CA VAL A 36 8.02 11.37 17.68
C VAL A 36 8.69 12.51 16.90
N GLY A 37 8.59 13.75 17.40
CA GLY A 37 9.24 14.91 16.79
C GLY A 37 10.77 14.78 16.78
N ARG A 38 11.36 14.38 17.91
CA ARG A 38 12.82 14.17 18.03
C ARG A 38 13.31 13.05 17.11
N LEU A 39 12.56 11.96 16.99
CA LEU A 39 12.88 10.89 16.03
C LEU A 39 12.93 11.45 14.60
N LEU A 40 11.93 12.21 14.19
CA LEU A 40 11.90 12.81 12.85
C LEU A 40 13.10 13.73 12.62
N GLU A 41 13.47 14.55 13.60
CA GLU A 41 14.64 15.42 13.51
C GLU A 41 15.95 14.62 13.42
N HIS A 42 16.07 13.50 14.15
CA HIS A 42 17.22 12.60 13.99
C HIS A 42 17.27 11.96 12.60
N CYS A 43 16.15 11.53 12.03
CA CYS A 43 16.09 11.03 10.66
C CYS A 43 16.55 12.08 9.63
N LYS A 44 16.26 13.36 9.86
CA LYS A 44 16.69 14.46 8.98
C LYS A 44 18.17 14.82 9.15
N ALA A 45 18.62 14.93 10.40
CA ALA A 45 19.94 15.46 10.71
C ALA A 45 21.05 14.41 10.68
N LYS A 46 20.74 13.17 11.08
CA LYS A 46 21.69 12.06 11.26
C LYS A 46 21.02 10.70 10.96
N PRO A 47 20.56 10.46 9.72
CA PRO A 47 19.87 9.21 9.36
C PRO A 47 20.71 7.95 9.66
N GLU A 48 22.04 8.03 9.60
CA GLU A 48 22.95 6.92 9.90
C GLU A 48 22.82 6.42 11.34
N LEU A 49 22.57 7.33 12.28
CA LEU A 49 22.33 6.99 13.69
C LEU A 49 21.07 6.13 13.84
N ILE A 50 20.00 6.52 13.14
CA ILE A 50 18.72 5.82 13.19
C ILE A 50 18.79 4.49 12.45
N THR A 51 19.36 4.46 11.25
CA THR A 51 19.49 3.23 10.45
C THR A 51 20.36 2.18 11.13
N THR A 52 21.43 2.58 11.84
CA THR A 52 22.27 1.66 12.62
C THR A 52 21.52 1.03 13.81
N ASN A 53 20.55 1.75 14.39
CA ASN A 53 19.80 1.33 15.59
C ASN A 53 18.31 1.12 15.27
N LEU A 54 18.00 0.80 14.03
CA LEU A 54 16.64 0.92 13.49
C LEU A 54 15.64 0.10 14.28
N VAL A 55 15.93 -1.18 14.51
CA VAL A 55 15.01 -2.10 15.19
C VAL A 55 14.69 -1.58 16.59
N GLN A 56 15.71 -1.22 17.39
CA GLN A 56 15.53 -0.68 18.73
C GLN A 56 14.65 0.58 18.74
N VAL A 57 14.90 1.51 17.82
CA VAL A 57 14.17 2.78 17.76
C VAL A 57 12.73 2.54 17.27
N PHE A 58 12.55 1.70 16.25
CA PHE A 58 11.23 1.41 15.69
C PHE A 58 10.39 0.48 16.56
N ASP A 59 10.98 -0.34 17.42
CA ASP A 59 10.24 -1.10 18.44
C ASP A 59 9.57 -0.17 19.45
N ALA A 60 10.23 0.95 19.81
CA ALA A 60 9.64 1.99 20.65
C ALA A 60 8.67 2.91 19.88
N PHE A 61 8.92 3.17 18.59
CA PHE A 61 8.11 4.07 17.77
C PHE A 61 6.83 3.43 17.18
N THR A 62 6.86 2.16 16.76
CA THR A 62 5.71 1.50 16.10
C THR A 62 4.44 1.53 16.96
N PRO A 63 4.49 1.36 18.29
CA PRO A 63 3.32 1.54 19.16
C PRO A 63 2.71 2.94 19.14
N ARG A 64 3.40 3.96 18.60
CA ARG A 64 2.85 5.32 18.41
C ARG A 64 1.99 5.42 17.16
N LEU A 65 2.20 4.55 16.18
CA LEU A 65 1.33 4.43 15.01
C LEU A 65 -0.06 3.87 15.38
N GLN A 66 -0.25 3.34 16.58
CA GLN A 66 -1.54 2.85 17.10
C GLN A 66 -1.81 3.43 18.49
N ASP A 67 -1.33 4.65 18.75
CA ASP A 67 -1.44 5.28 20.07
C ASP A 67 -2.91 5.49 20.48
N SER A 68 -3.22 5.28 21.76
CA SER A 68 -4.55 5.55 22.32
C SER A 68 -4.94 7.02 22.24
N ASN A 69 -3.95 7.93 22.25
CA ASN A 69 -4.17 9.34 22.00
C ASN A 69 -4.13 9.64 20.49
N LYS A 70 -5.28 10.06 19.95
CA LYS A 70 -5.45 10.36 18.52
C LYS A 70 -4.46 11.40 17.98
N LYS A 71 -4.01 12.37 18.78
CA LYS A 71 -3.03 13.38 18.33
C LYS A 71 -1.65 12.75 18.16
N VAL A 72 -1.23 11.92 19.12
CA VAL A 72 0.03 11.17 19.04
C VAL A 72 0.00 10.23 17.83
N ASN A 73 -1.11 9.50 17.66
CA ASN A 73 -1.28 8.57 16.56
C ASN A 73 -1.20 9.25 15.19
N GLN A 74 -1.95 10.33 14.98
CA GLN A 74 -1.88 11.10 13.74
C GLN A 74 -0.48 11.68 13.51
N TRP A 75 0.13 12.28 14.53
CA TRP A 75 1.47 12.86 14.42
C TRP A 75 2.54 11.81 14.11
N ALA A 76 2.42 10.60 14.66
CA ALA A 76 3.30 9.49 14.36
C ALA A 76 3.19 9.05 12.90
N LEU A 77 1.97 8.94 12.35
CA LEU A 77 1.75 8.60 10.93
C LEU A 77 2.31 9.68 9.99
N GLU A 78 2.01 10.95 10.26
CA GLU A 78 2.53 12.08 9.49
C GLU A 78 4.07 12.16 9.54
N SER A 79 4.65 11.85 10.69
CA SER A 79 6.10 11.82 10.86
C SER A 79 6.70 10.62 10.14
N LEU A 80 6.08 9.44 10.20
CA LEU A 80 6.52 8.26 9.47
C LEU A 80 6.54 8.51 7.96
N ALA A 81 5.51 9.13 7.40
CA ALA A 81 5.47 9.50 5.97
C ALA A 81 6.69 10.34 5.57
N LYS A 82 7.15 11.24 6.45
CA LYS A 82 8.36 12.08 6.24
C LYS A 82 9.66 11.31 6.48
N MET A 83 9.66 10.28 7.34
CA MET A 83 10.85 9.47 7.61
C MET A 83 11.14 8.45 6.51
N ILE A 84 10.11 7.91 5.85
CA ILE A 84 10.25 6.93 4.76
C ILE A 84 11.26 7.36 3.68
N PRO A 85 11.18 8.55 3.06
CA PRO A 85 12.15 8.97 2.04
C PRO A 85 13.58 9.17 2.57
N LEU A 86 13.73 9.38 3.88
CA LEU A 86 15.04 9.57 4.54
C LEU A 86 15.71 8.23 4.86
N LEU A 87 14.92 7.23 5.26
CA LEU A 87 15.42 5.92 5.70
C LEU A 87 15.44 4.88 4.57
N LYS A 88 14.55 5.01 3.59
CA LYS A 88 14.44 4.15 2.38
C LYS A 88 14.49 2.66 2.73
N GLU A 89 15.26 1.88 1.97
CA GLU A 89 15.44 0.43 2.11
C GLU A 89 15.92 -0.02 3.50
N SER A 90 16.51 0.89 4.29
CA SER A 90 16.86 0.58 5.68
C SER A 90 15.63 0.14 6.47
N LEU A 91 14.42 0.59 6.12
CA LEU A 91 13.16 0.21 6.76
C LEU A 91 12.75 -1.24 6.57
N HIS A 92 13.37 -1.99 5.64
CA HIS A 92 12.96 -3.34 5.28
C HIS A 92 12.75 -4.28 6.48
N PRO A 93 13.62 -4.32 7.52
CA PRO A 93 13.43 -5.18 8.70
C PRO A 93 12.15 -4.85 9.50
N MET A 94 11.68 -3.61 9.44
CA MET A 94 10.48 -3.13 10.15
C MET A 94 9.26 -3.05 9.23
N LEU A 95 9.40 -3.38 7.95
CA LEU A 95 8.35 -3.13 6.95
C LEU A 95 7.03 -3.82 7.30
N LEU A 96 7.08 -5.08 7.75
CA LEU A 96 5.89 -5.84 8.11
C LEU A 96 5.15 -5.22 9.31
N SER A 97 5.86 -4.86 10.38
CA SER A 97 5.24 -4.30 11.58
C SER A 97 4.64 -2.91 11.30
N ILE A 98 5.33 -2.10 10.49
CA ILE A 98 4.82 -0.81 10.03
C ILE A 98 3.55 -0.99 9.18
N ILE A 99 3.56 -1.89 8.19
CA ILE A 99 2.40 -2.13 7.32
C ILE A 99 1.19 -2.58 8.15
N VAL A 100 1.38 -3.47 9.12
CA VAL A 100 0.30 -3.91 10.01
C VAL A 100 -0.27 -2.73 10.80
N ALA A 101 0.58 -1.92 11.41
CA ALA A 101 0.15 -0.77 12.19
C ALA A 101 -0.58 0.27 11.33
N VAL A 102 -0.06 0.59 10.14
CA VAL A 102 -0.67 1.55 9.20
C VAL A 102 -2.01 1.04 8.70
N ALA A 103 -2.12 -0.25 8.38
CA ALA A 103 -3.36 -0.83 7.86
C ALA A 103 -4.53 -0.72 8.84
N ASP A 104 -4.29 -0.84 10.15
CA ASP A 104 -5.34 -0.64 11.15
C ASP A 104 -5.88 0.79 11.16
N ASN A 105 -5.03 1.78 10.86
CA ASN A 105 -5.41 3.19 10.81
C ASN A 105 -6.25 3.55 9.59
N LEU A 106 -6.21 2.76 8.52
CA LEU A 106 -7.07 2.94 7.34
C LEU A 106 -8.56 2.71 7.66
N ASN A 107 -8.84 1.98 8.75
CA ASN A 107 -10.20 1.79 9.26
C ASN A 107 -10.63 2.87 10.26
N SER A 108 -9.79 3.88 10.53
CA SER A 108 -10.10 4.94 11.48
C SER A 108 -11.27 5.81 11.00
N LYS A 109 -12.17 6.14 11.93
CA LYS A 109 -13.22 7.14 11.68
C LYS A 109 -12.70 8.58 11.77
N ASN A 110 -11.47 8.79 12.25
CA ASN A 110 -10.85 10.11 12.27
C ASN A 110 -10.25 10.39 10.89
N PRO A 111 -10.74 11.42 10.16
CA PRO A 111 -10.26 11.71 8.81
C PRO A 111 -8.78 12.09 8.77
N GLY A 112 -8.23 12.73 9.81
CA GLY A 112 -6.80 13.08 9.86
C GLY A 112 -5.91 11.85 10.00
N ILE A 113 -6.30 10.89 10.84
CA ILE A 113 -5.58 9.61 10.99
C ILE A 113 -5.66 8.79 9.70
N TYR A 114 -6.85 8.70 9.10
CA TYR A 114 -7.04 8.01 7.82
C TYR A 114 -6.16 8.63 6.73
N ALA A 115 -6.21 9.96 6.56
CA ALA A 115 -5.43 10.66 5.56
C ALA A 115 -3.92 10.44 5.76
N ALA A 116 -3.43 10.54 7.01
CA ALA A 116 -2.04 10.29 7.32
C ALA A 116 -1.62 8.84 7.02
N ALA A 117 -2.47 7.85 7.29
CA ALA A 117 -2.21 6.45 6.95
C ALA A 117 -2.13 6.22 5.43
N VAL A 118 -3.03 6.84 4.67
CA VAL A 118 -2.97 6.83 3.19
C VAL A 118 -1.67 7.45 2.70
N THR A 119 -1.28 8.62 3.23
CA THR A 119 0.00 9.27 2.88
C THR A 119 1.21 8.38 3.18
N VAL A 120 1.16 7.58 4.24
CA VAL A 120 2.23 6.60 4.53
C VAL A 120 2.29 5.52 3.44
N LEU A 121 1.16 4.96 3.01
CA LEU A 121 1.14 3.96 1.92
C LEU A 121 1.70 4.53 0.62
N ASP A 122 1.31 5.76 0.28
CA ASP A 122 1.77 6.42 -0.94
C ASP A 122 3.28 6.71 -0.87
N ALA A 123 3.77 7.21 0.28
CA ALA A 123 5.20 7.42 0.52
C ALA A 123 6.01 6.12 0.43
N MET A 124 5.47 4.98 0.88
CA MET A 124 6.11 3.68 0.71
C MET A 124 6.32 3.35 -0.78
N ILE A 125 5.26 3.45 -1.60
CA ILE A 125 5.32 3.13 -3.04
C ILE A 125 6.27 4.06 -3.80
N GLU A 126 6.36 5.31 -3.39
CA GLU A 126 7.25 6.28 -4.03
C GLU A 126 8.74 6.08 -3.69
N ASN A 127 9.05 5.51 -2.52
CA ASN A 127 10.42 5.57 -1.96
C ASN A 127 11.05 4.22 -1.62
N LEU A 128 10.27 3.13 -1.61
CA LEU A 128 10.75 1.78 -1.29
C LEU A 128 10.68 0.86 -2.51
N ASP A 129 11.39 -0.26 -2.45
CA ASP A 129 11.35 -1.30 -3.48
C ASP A 129 9.93 -1.85 -3.69
N ASN A 130 9.37 -1.55 -4.86
CA ASN A 130 8.00 -1.93 -5.22
C ASN A 130 7.78 -3.44 -5.31
N LEU A 131 8.82 -4.22 -5.58
CA LEU A 131 8.73 -5.68 -5.58
C LEU A 131 8.50 -6.21 -4.14
N CYS A 132 9.24 -5.69 -3.17
CA CYS A 132 9.08 -6.03 -1.75
C CYS A 132 7.71 -5.60 -1.24
N LEU A 133 7.26 -4.38 -1.59
CA LEU A 133 5.93 -3.88 -1.23
C LEU A 133 4.81 -4.72 -1.82
N LEU A 134 4.93 -5.13 -3.09
CA LEU A 134 3.93 -5.99 -3.74
C LEU A 134 3.76 -7.30 -2.98
N GLN A 135 4.87 -7.94 -2.59
CA GLN A 135 4.84 -9.18 -1.82
C GLN A 135 4.23 -8.97 -0.43
N ALA A 136 4.63 -7.90 0.25
CA ALA A 136 4.13 -7.56 1.58
C ALA A 136 2.61 -7.29 1.55
N PHE A 137 2.14 -6.44 0.64
CA PHE A 137 0.73 -6.11 0.52
C PHE A 137 -0.10 -7.33 0.12
N ALA A 138 0.32 -8.09 -0.91
CA ALA A 138 -0.39 -9.29 -1.35
C ALA A 138 -0.51 -10.34 -0.23
N GLY A 139 0.55 -10.51 0.57
CA GLY A 139 0.53 -11.40 1.75
C GLY A 139 -0.41 -10.94 2.85
N ARG A 140 -0.67 -9.63 2.97
CA ARG A 140 -1.49 -9.04 4.03
C ARG A 140 -2.97 -8.95 3.69
N VAL A 141 -3.37 -8.80 2.43
CA VAL A 141 -4.77 -8.55 2.02
C VAL A 141 -5.78 -9.48 2.70
N ARG A 142 -5.49 -10.78 2.82
CA ARG A 142 -6.39 -11.77 3.44
C ARG A 142 -6.68 -11.53 4.94
N PHE A 143 -5.83 -10.75 5.60
CA PHE A 143 -5.94 -10.42 7.03
C PHE A 143 -6.52 -9.03 7.27
N LEU A 144 -6.80 -8.28 6.20
CA LEU A 144 -7.38 -6.95 6.28
C LEU A 144 -8.91 -7.04 6.30
N SER A 145 -9.54 -5.99 6.81
CA SER A 145 -10.99 -5.83 6.79
C SER A 145 -11.38 -4.37 6.57
N GLY A 146 -12.65 -4.13 6.26
CA GLY A 146 -13.18 -2.78 6.12
C GLY A 146 -12.56 -2.01 4.95
N ARG A 147 -12.24 -0.74 5.20
CA ARG A 147 -11.66 0.16 4.20
C ARG A 147 -10.20 -0.18 3.90
N ALA A 148 -9.46 -0.70 4.88
CA ALA A 148 -8.06 -1.08 4.71
C ALA A 148 -7.83 -2.05 3.53
N VAL A 149 -8.76 -2.98 3.31
CA VAL A 149 -8.71 -3.90 2.17
C VAL A 149 -8.75 -3.13 0.85
N LEU A 150 -9.65 -2.15 0.74
CA LEU A 150 -9.84 -1.35 -0.47
C LEU A 150 -8.58 -0.55 -0.78
N ASP A 151 -8.05 0.17 0.22
CA ASP A 151 -6.86 1.00 0.05
C ASP A 151 -5.66 0.15 -0.39
N VAL A 152 -5.42 -0.99 0.27
CA VAL A 152 -4.27 -1.85 -0.06
C VAL A 152 -4.41 -2.50 -1.44
N VAL A 153 -5.62 -2.92 -1.84
CA VAL A 153 -5.84 -3.54 -3.15
C VAL A 153 -5.76 -2.50 -4.28
N GLU A 154 -6.19 -1.27 -4.04
CA GLU A 154 -5.99 -0.16 -4.98
C GLU A 154 -4.49 0.06 -5.21
N ARG A 155 -3.70 0.12 -4.14
CA ARG A 155 -2.23 0.25 -4.23
C ARG A 155 -1.56 -0.96 -4.90
N LEU A 156 -2.07 -2.18 -4.69
CA LEU A 156 -1.59 -3.36 -5.41
C LEU A 156 -1.75 -3.20 -6.93
N SER A 157 -2.80 -2.53 -7.40
CA SER A 157 -3.00 -2.28 -8.83
C SER A 157 -1.91 -1.36 -9.42
N VAL A 158 -1.44 -0.38 -8.64
CA VAL A 158 -0.30 0.49 -9.00
C VAL A 158 1.00 -0.31 -9.00
N LEU A 159 1.21 -1.15 -7.99
CA LEU A 159 2.40 -1.99 -7.88
C LEU A 159 2.50 -3.03 -9.00
N VAL A 160 1.38 -3.61 -9.45
CA VAL A 160 1.34 -4.51 -10.62
C VAL A 160 1.92 -3.81 -11.85
N ALA A 161 1.46 -2.59 -12.15
CA ALA A 161 1.95 -1.83 -13.31
C ALA A 161 3.44 -1.46 -13.20
N SER A 162 3.93 -1.22 -11.98
CA SER A 162 5.34 -0.88 -11.75
C SER A 162 6.28 -2.10 -11.77
N VAL A 163 5.84 -3.23 -11.19
CA VAL A 163 6.68 -4.42 -10.98
C VAL A 163 6.64 -5.36 -12.17
N TYR A 164 5.51 -5.47 -12.88
CA TYR A 164 5.37 -6.45 -13.96
C TYR A 164 6.43 -6.29 -15.07
N PRO A 165 6.73 -5.09 -15.59
CA PRO A 165 7.76 -4.91 -16.63
C PRO A 165 9.17 -5.33 -16.18
N GLN A 166 9.44 -5.29 -14.86
CA GLN A 166 10.74 -5.60 -14.29
C GLN A 166 10.85 -7.07 -13.86
N LYS A 167 9.77 -7.62 -13.29
CA LYS A 167 9.74 -8.99 -12.74
C LYS A 167 8.34 -9.61 -12.85
N PRO A 168 7.93 -10.07 -14.05
CA PRO A 168 6.61 -10.65 -14.29
C PRO A 168 6.25 -11.79 -13.34
N GLN A 169 7.22 -12.69 -13.09
CA GLN A 169 7.03 -13.87 -12.24
C GLN A 169 6.59 -13.54 -10.80
N ALA A 170 7.01 -12.38 -10.28
CA ALA A 170 6.61 -11.98 -8.94
C ALA A 170 5.13 -11.58 -8.90
N VAL A 171 4.68 -10.82 -9.90
CA VAL A 171 3.27 -10.45 -10.02
C VAL A 171 2.42 -11.69 -10.19
N GLU A 172 2.77 -12.57 -11.13
CA GLU A 172 2.07 -13.84 -11.41
C GLU A 172 1.95 -14.74 -10.18
N ARG A 173 2.97 -14.76 -9.32
CA ARG A 173 2.98 -15.58 -8.11
C ARG A 173 2.13 -14.99 -6.97
N HIS A 174 2.15 -13.68 -6.79
CA HIS A 174 1.63 -13.05 -5.58
C HIS A 174 0.25 -12.41 -5.75
N VAL A 175 -0.06 -11.85 -6.93
CA VAL A 175 -1.27 -11.05 -7.12
C VAL A 175 -2.49 -11.85 -7.60
N PRO A 176 -2.38 -12.78 -8.59
CA PRO A 176 -3.52 -13.60 -9.00
C PRO A 176 -4.20 -14.35 -7.86
N PRO A 177 -3.51 -14.98 -6.88
CA PRO A 177 -4.17 -15.61 -5.74
C PRO A 177 -5.06 -14.66 -4.93
N VAL A 178 -4.66 -13.38 -4.83
CA VAL A 178 -5.46 -12.34 -4.18
C VAL A 178 -6.72 -12.05 -4.98
N LEU A 179 -6.60 -11.90 -6.31
CA LEU A 179 -7.73 -11.70 -7.20
C LEU A 179 -8.74 -12.86 -7.12
N TRP A 180 -8.26 -14.10 -7.20
CA TRP A 180 -9.11 -15.30 -7.13
C TRP A 180 -9.87 -15.37 -5.81
N GLY A 181 -9.24 -15.00 -4.70
CA GLY A 181 -9.90 -14.92 -3.39
C GLY A 181 -11.08 -13.95 -3.40
N PHE A 182 -10.91 -12.75 -3.99
CA PHE A 182 -12.00 -11.78 -4.12
C PHE A 182 -13.11 -12.26 -5.04
N LEU A 183 -12.79 -12.75 -6.23
CA LEU A 183 -13.79 -13.22 -7.19
C LEU A 183 -14.61 -14.38 -6.60
N SER A 184 -13.96 -15.31 -5.91
CA SER A 184 -14.64 -16.42 -5.22
C SER A 184 -15.60 -15.89 -4.15
N SER A 185 -15.18 -14.89 -3.36
CA SER A 185 -16.04 -14.29 -2.33
C SER A 185 -17.25 -13.53 -2.91
N MET A 186 -17.13 -12.98 -4.12
CA MET A 186 -18.21 -12.29 -4.83
C MET A 186 -19.25 -13.26 -5.42
N THR A 187 -18.84 -14.49 -5.73
CA THR A 187 -19.71 -15.53 -6.32
C THR A 187 -20.55 -16.30 -5.29
N GLY A 188 -20.19 -16.27 -4.01
CA GLY A 188 -20.96 -16.89 -2.94
C GLY A 188 -22.14 -16.02 -2.48
N ASN A 189 -23.21 -16.65 -1.97
CA ASN A 189 -24.33 -15.95 -1.29
C ASN A 189 -23.90 -15.15 -0.03
N SER A 190 -22.61 -15.16 0.32
CA SER A 190 -22.02 -14.31 1.36
C SER A 190 -21.79 -12.89 0.81
N VAL A 191 -22.88 -12.13 0.68
CA VAL A 191 -22.77 -10.68 0.48
C VAL A 191 -22.07 -10.09 1.71
N LEU A 192 -20.82 -9.66 1.57
CA LEU A 192 -20.18 -8.78 2.55
C LEU A 192 -21.07 -7.53 2.70
N PRO A 193 -21.73 -7.32 3.86
CA PRO A 193 -22.72 -6.26 3.99
C PRO A 193 -22.05 -4.87 3.87
N GLY A 194 -22.59 -4.01 3.02
CA GLY A 194 -22.32 -2.56 3.02
C GLY A 194 -21.05 -2.06 2.34
N LEU A 195 -20.13 -2.93 1.91
CA LEU A 195 -18.88 -2.56 1.22
C LEU A 195 -18.77 -3.09 -0.22
N SER A 196 -19.74 -3.90 -0.66
CA SER A 196 -19.67 -4.67 -1.92
C SER A 196 -19.45 -3.83 -3.17
N GLY A 197 -20.04 -2.62 -3.26
CA GLY A 197 -19.88 -1.73 -4.40
C GLY A 197 -18.44 -1.21 -4.57
N ASN A 198 -17.82 -0.77 -3.48
CA ASN A 198 -16.44 -0.27 -3.51
C ASN A 198 -15.44 -1.41 -3.72
N VAL A 199 -15.68 -2.58 -3.10
CA VAL A 199 -14.85 -3.78 -3.32
C VAL A 199 -14.90 -4.17 -4.81
N ARG A 200 -16.08 -4.18 -5.45
CA ARG A 200 -16.19 -4.49 -6.87
C ARG A 200 -15.40 -3.52 -7.75
N THR A 201 -15.40 -2.23 -7.41
CA THR A 201 -14.63 -1.20 -8.15
C THR A 201 -13.13 -1.41 -8.03
N VAL A 202 -12.62 -1.60 -6.81
CA VAL A 202 -11.18 -1.81 -6.57
C VAL A 202 -10.70 -3.14 -7.17
N VAL A 203 -11.47 -4.21 -7.03
CA VAL A 203 -11.16 -5.51 -7.66
C VAL A 203 -11.19 -5.40 -9.17
N ARG A 204 -12.13 -4.63 -9.75
CA ARG A 204 -12.12 -4.35 -11.19
C ARG A 204 -10.85 -3.64 -11.64
N GLN A 205 -10.40 -2.65 -10.88
CA GLN A 205 -9.15 -1.95 -11.17
C GLN A 205 -7.94 -2.89 -11.12
N LEU A 206 -7.89 -3.77 -10.12
CA LEU A 206 -6.85 -4.79 -10.04
C LEU A 206 -6.89 -5.76 -11.24
N SER A 207 -8.08 -6.25 -11.60
CA SER A 207 -8.27 -7.11 -12.76
C SER A 207 -7.80 -6.44 -14.05
N ARG A 208 -8.10 -5.15 -14.24
CA ARG A 208 -7.65 -4.40 -15.42
C ARG A 208 -6.15 -4.22 -15.44
N SER A 209 -5.54 -3.80 -14.33
CA SER A 209 -4.08 -3.64 -14.26
C SER A 209 -3.38 -4.96 -14.59
N LEU A 210 -3.88 -6.09 -14.06
CA LEU A 210 -3.37 -7.41 -14.43
C LEU A 210 -3.61 -7.74 -15.91
N GLN A 211 -4.79 -7.46 -16.46
CA GLN A 211 -5.10 -7.74 -17.85
C GLN A 211 -4.25 -6.90 -18.83
N GLU A 212 -4.01 -5.63 -18.50
CA GLU A 212 -3.18 -4.70 -19.27
C GLU A 212 -1.71 -5.14 -19.28
N GLN A 213 -1.18 -5.58 -18.13
CA GLN A 213 0.22 -5.99 -18.02
C GLN A 213 0.46 -7.43 -18.52
N MET A 214 -0.42 -8.36 -18.17
CA MET A 214 -0.22 -9.80 -18.42
C MET A 214 -0.79 -10.26 -19.77
N GLY A 215 -1.78 -9.56 -20.32
CA GLY A 215 -2.47 -9.98 -21.54
C GLY A 215 -3.10 -11.36 -21.39
N SER A 216 -2.81 -12.26 -22.33
CA SER A 216 -3.35 -13.63 -22.34
C SER A 216 -2.91 -14.48 -21.14
N ARG A 217 -1.81 -14.13 -20.48
CA ARG A 217 -1.26 -14.91 -19.35
C ARG A 217 -2.20 -14.90 -18.15
N LEU A 218 -2.97 -13.83 -17.98
CA LEU A 218 -4.02 -13.79 -16.97
C LEU A 218 -5.07 -14.87 -17.23
N GLN A 219 -5.46 -15.08 -18.49
CA GLN A 219 -6.45 -16.10 -18.87
C GLN A 219 -5.88 -17.51 -18.71
N ASP A 220 -4.61 -17.72 -19.06
CA ASP A 220 -3.93 -19.01 -18.87
C ASP A 220 -3.90 -19.42 -17.38
N LEU A 221 -3.59 -18.47 -16.49
CA LEU A 221 -3.64 -18.70 -15.04
C LEU A 221 -5.07 -18.87 -14.51
N ALA A 222 -6.02 -18.16 -15.11
CA ALA A 222 -7.42 -18.26 -14.72
C ALA A 222 -8.05 -19.59 -15.18
N ALA A 223 -7.54 -20.24 -16.22
CA ALA A 223 -8.06 -21.52 -16.73
C ALA A 223 -8.06 -22.64 -15.68
N GLY A 224 -7.17 -22.56 -14.67
CA GLY A 224 -7.14 -23.47 -13.53
C GLY A 224 -8.16 -23.16 -12.41
N GLN A 225 -8.93 -22.07 -12.54
CA GLN A 225 -9.91 -21.64 -11.54
C GLN A 225 -11.33 -22.18 -11.85
N PRO A 226 -12.25 -22.20 -10.87
CA PRO A 226 -13.65 -22.57 -11.11
C PRO A 226 -14.32 -21.68 -12.17
N GLN A 227 -15.22 -22.26 -12.96
CA GLN A 227 -15.94 -21.57 -14.06
C GLN A 227 -16.69 -20.30 -13.61
N GLN A 228 -17.12 -20.26 -12.35
CA GLN A 228 -17.78 -19.08 -11.78
C GLN A 228 -16.81 -17.90 -11.62
N VAL A 229 -15.58 -18.15 -11.14
CA VAL A 229 -14.52 -17.15 -11.00
C VAL A 229 -14.14 -16.57 -12.37
N LEU A 230 -14.05 -17.43 -13.38
CA LEU A 230 -13.81 -17.02 -14.77
C LEU A 230 -14.91 -16.11 -15.31
N ARG A 231 -16.17 -16.48 -15.10
CA ARG A 231 -17.31 -15.66 -15.53
C ARG A 231 -17.31 -14.29 -14.87
N THR A 232 -17.09 -14.23 -13.56
CA THR A 232 -17.03 -12.96 -12.83
C THR A 232 -15.83 -12.10 -13.25
N LEU A 233 -14.67 -12.72 -13.52
CA LEU A 233 -13.52 -12.00 -14.09
C LEU A 233 -13.92 -11.33 -15.41
N GLN A 234 -14.52 -12.10 -16.32
CA GLN A 234 -14.93 -11.63 -17.62
C GLN A 234 -15.96 -10.49 -17.52
N GLU A 235 -16.98 -10.63 -16.67
CA GLU A 235 -17.97 -9.57 -16.41
C GLU A 235 -17.35 -8.27 -15.90
N LEU A 236 -16.29 -8.34 -15.08
CA LEU A 236 -15.60 -7.15 -14.58
C LEU A 236 -14.76 -6.46 -15.66
N LEU A 237 -14.17 -7.24 -16.58
CA LEU A 237 -13.39 -6.73 -17.70
C LEU A 237 -14.30 -6.15 -18.81
N ASP A 238 -15.42 -6.84 -19.13
CA ASP A 238 -16.35 -6.47 -20.21
C ASP A 238 -17.23 -5.27 -19.90
N ALA A 239 -17.55 -5.02 -18.62
CA ALA A 239 -18.41 -3.90 -18.20
C ALA A 239 -17.81 -2.51 -18.47
N ALA A 240 -16.75 -2.41 -19.27
CA ALA A 240 -16.05 -1.18 -19.61
C ALA A 240 -15.53 -1.13 -21.04
N SER A 241 -16.28 -1.66 -21.99
CA SER A 241 -16.24 -1.18 -23.37
C SER A 241 -17.31 -0.08 -23.59
N PRO A 242 -17.11 1.19 -23.15
CA PRO A 242 -17.76 2.30 -23.82
C PRO A 242 -16.96 2.60 -25.09
N GLY A 243 -17.51 2.22 -26.24
CA GLY A 243 -17.08 2.74 -27.53
C GLY A 243 -16.42 1.73 -28.46
N MET A 244 -17.24 0.89 -29.08
CA MET A 244 -17.14 0.55 -30.51
C MET A 244 -18.53 0.13 -30.99
N ALA A 245 -19.48 1.07 -31.01
CA ALA A 245 -20.62 0.96 -31.91
C ALA A 245 -20.08 1.29 -33.31
N SER A 246 -19.62 0.25 -34.01
CA SER A 246 -19.26 0.33 -35.41
C SER A 246 -20.54 0.48 -36.22
N ASP A 247 -20.96 1.72 -36.49
CA ASP A 247 -22.00 2.02 -37.46
C ASP A 247 -21.52 1.58 -38.85
N SER A 248 -21.93 0.36 -39.22
CA SER A 248 -21.84 -0.14 -40.58
C SER A 248 -23.27 -0.36 -41.07
N LYS A 249 -23.81 0.65 -41.76
CA LYS A 249 -24.95 0.46 -42.67
C LYS A 249 -24.70 1.19 -43.97
N THR A 250 -24.15 0.44 -44.92
CA THR A 250 -24.15 0.73 -46.35
C THR A 250 -25.51 0.37 -46.93
N THR A 251 -26.14 1.32 -47.63
CA THR A 251 -27.04 1.19 -48.80
C THR A 251 -27.63 2.59 -49.00
N GLY A 252 -27.39 3.37 -50.07
CA GLY A 252 -27.27 3.05 -51.47
C GLY A 252 -28.48 3.62 -52.20
N SER A 253 -28.36 4.79 -52.83
CA SER A 253 -29.18 5.20 -53.99
C SER A 253 -28.62 6.47 -54.67
N SER A 254 -27.94 6.26 -55.80
CA SER A 254 -28.08 6.93 -57.12
C SER A 254 -29.16 8.02 -57.23
N CYS A 255 -29.06 9.15 -57.96
CA CYS A 255 -28.16 9.78 -58.95
C CYS A 255 -28.64 11.27 -59.11
N PRO A 256 -28.32 12.05 -60.17
CA PRO A 256 -27.06 12.72 -60.47
C PRO A 256 -27.22 14.25 -60.65
N PHE A 257 -26.08 14.92 -60.86
CA PHE A 257 -25.92 16.30 -61.28
C PHE A 257 -26.70 16.69 -62.54
N GLN A 258 -27.19 17.92 -62.60
CA GLN A 258 -27.19 18.72 -63.82
C GLN A 258 -27.05 20.22 -63.53
N LEU A 259 -26.10 20.85 -64.23
CA LEU A 259 -25.85 22.29 -64.29
C LEU A 259 -27.01 23.02 -65.00
N GLY A 260 -27.27 24.24 -64.53
CA GLY A 260 -28.09 25.28 -65.17
C GLY A 260 -28.08 26.52 -64.30
#